data_AF-A0AAN7G942-F1
#
_entry.id   AF-A0AAN7G942-F1
#
_cell.length_a   1.000
_cell.length_b   1.000
_cell.length_c   1.000
_cell.angle_alpha   90.00
_cell.angle_beta   90.00
_cell.angle_gamma   90.00
#
_symmetry.space_group_name_H-M   'P 1'
#
loop_
_entity.id
_entity.type
_entity.pdbx_description
1 polymer ?
#
loop_
_entity_poly.entity_id
_entity_poly.type
_entity_poly.pdbx_seq_one_letter_code
_entity_poly.pdbx_strand_id
1 'polypeptide(L)'
;MAKFSFLFFLFLLLLLPTLSQASKTTNNEPLHVSAISNALSSKGYNEMSLTLLDMTFKALLSTQQSLNTTVTVFCPTDKAFYYLNYPHDPFTLLQYQTAPSNLDKETLQNSLPYGSKIDTLLHGHPQVVTKLPGDTNTSINGVNIVDWDIYHDGQVILYGVDDFFDPAFQILKYPWCDGVGVTNNQEDKDLESEAVYLIFSVYSALVVLTFGLVYLLYVYYDECREDTDDYIEYV
;
A
#
# COMPACT_ATOMS: atom_id res chain seq x y z
N MET A 1 -13.78 14.98 45.73
CA MET A 1 -13.97 14.41 44.39
C MET A 1 -13.19 15.09 43.25
N ALA A 2 -13.18 16.42 43.09
CA ALA A 2 -12.57 17.09 41.91
C ALA A 2 -11.03 16.88 41.73
N LYS A 3 -10.27 16.73 42.82
CA LYS A 3 -8.80 16.53 42.75
C LYS A 3 -8.39 15.15 42.23
N PHE A 4 -9.22 14.13 42.45
CA PHE A 4 -8.94 12.76 42.03
C PHE A 4 -9.23 12.55 40.54
N SER A 5 -10.26 13.24 40.02
CA SER A 5 -10.59 13.27 38.58
C SER A 5 -9.50 13.96 37.73
N PHE A 6 -8.88 15.03 38.26
CA PHE A 6 -7.78 15.71 37.55
C PHE A 6 -6.52 14.85 37.43
N LEU A 7 -6.15 14.12 38.50
CA LEU A 7 -4.99 13.23 38.49
C LEU A 7 -5.21 12.01 37.57
N PHE A 8 -6.45 11.51 37.50
CA PHE A 8 -6.83 10.45 36.57
C PHE A 8 -6.75 10.90 35.11
N PHE A 9 -7.23 12.11 34.79
CA PHE A 9 -7.06 12.70 33.45
C PHE A 9 -5.59 12.93 33.08
N LEU A 10 -4.76 13.37 34.03
CA LEU A 10 -3.32 13.55 33.81
C LEU A 10 -2.63 12.20 33.54
N PHE A 11 -3.01 11.16 34.28
CA PHE A 11 -2.53 9.80 34.08
C PHE A 11 -2.97 9.23 32.72
N LEU A 12 -4.20 9.53 32.28
CA LEU A 12 -4.69 9.17 30.95
C LEU A 12 -3.90 9.87 29.82
N LEU A 13 -3.49 11.13 30.01
CA LEU A 13 -2.61 11.85 29.08
C LEU A 13 -1.19 11.26 29.01
N LEU A 14 -0.68 10.74 30.13
CA LEU A 14 0.62 10.05 30.21
C LEU A 14 0.59 8.64 29.60
N LEU A 15 -0.59 8.05 29.45
CA LEU A 15 -0.84 6.75 28.83
C LEU A 15 -1.11 6.82 27.33
N LEU A 16 -1.20 8.02 26.72
CA LEU A 16 -1.03 8.11 25.27
C LEU A 16 0.40 7.67 24.98
N PRO A 17 0.64 6.54 24.29
CA PRO A 17 1.96 6.32 23.74
C PRO A 17 2.24 7.54 22.87
N THR A 18 3.30 8.27 23.18
CA THR A 18 3.88 9.18 22.22
C THR A 18 4.24 8.30 21.04
N LEU A 19 3.39 8.27 20.03
CA LEU A 19 3.78 7.90 18.70
C LEU A 19 4.70 9.02 18.20
N SER A 20 5.84 9.16 18.86
CA SER A 20 7.05 9.63 18.22
C SER A 20 7.38 8.53 17.22
N GLN A 21 6.72 8.60 16.06
CA GLN A 21 7.43 8.32 14.83
C GLN A 21 8.69 9.17 14.92
N ALA A 22 9.79 8.52 15.28
CA ALA A 22 11.08 8.94 14.80
C ALA A 22 11.00 8.79 13.28
N SER A 23 10.37 9.76 12.62
CA SER A 23 10.66 10.05 11.24
C SER A 23 12.13 10.45 11.25
N LYS A 24 13.00 9.48 10.92
CA LYS A 24 14.26 9.85 10.31
C LYS A 24 13.84 10.69 9.10
N THR A 25 14.06 11.99 9.20
CA THR A 25 14.06 12.92 8.08
C THR A 25 15.19 12.50 7.16
N THR A 26 14.94 11.43 6.39
CA THR A 26 15.47 11.33 5.05
C THR A 26 14.78 12.45 4.29
N ASN A 27 15.56 13.25 3.57
CA ASN A 27 15.07 14.36 2.76
C ASN A 27 14.20 13.77 1.63
N ASN A 28 12.96 13.43 1.94
CA ASN A 28 12.01 12.86 1.00
C ASN A 28 11.47 14.03 0.18
N GLU A 29 12.08 14.25 -0.98
CA GLU A 29 11.43 15.02 -2.04
C GLU A 29 10.02 14.44 -2.23
N PRO A 30 8.96 15.23 -2.04
CA PRO A 30 7.60 14.74 -2.21
C PRO A 30 7.44 14.23 -3.64
N LEU A 31 6.81 13.05 -3.81
CA LEU A 31 6.46 12.51 -5.12
C LEU A 31 5.88 13.63 -6.00
N HIS A 32 6.52 13.91 -7.13
CA HIS A 32 6.17 15.01 -8.02
C HIS A 32 4.95 14.65 -8.88
N VAL A 33 3.84 14.29 -8.23
CA VAL A 33 2.62 13.76 -8.87
C VAL A 33 2.06 14.73 -9.92
N SER A 34 2.12 16.03 -9.67
CA SER A 34 1.69 17.03 -10.64
C SER A 34 2.55 17.02 -11.91
N ALA A 35 3.87 16.88 -11.78
CA ALA A 35 4.77 16.77 -12.93
C ALA A 35 4.51 15.48 -13.72
N ILE A 36 4.34 14.35 -13.02
CA ILE A 36 4.00 13.04 -13.59
C ILE A 36 2.66 13.11 -14.36
N SER A 37 1.61 13.63 -13.72
CA SER A 37 0.28 13.78 -14.32
C SER A 37 0.28 14.71 -15.53
N ASN A 38 1.02 15.82 -15.46
CA ASN A 38 1.19 16.74 -16.59
C ASN A 38 1.94 16.08 -17.75
N ALA A 39 2.99 15.29 -17.47
CA ALA A 39 3.74 14.57 -18.50
C ALA A 39 2.83 13.59 -19.25
N LEU A 40 2.05 12.78 -18.52
CA LEU A 40 1.10 11.83 -19.11
C LEU A 40 -0.01 12.50 -19.94
N SER A 41 -0.68 13.50 -19.37
CA SER A 41 -1.76 14.21 -20.08
C SER A 41 -1.23 14.92 -21.33
N SER A 42 -0.02 15.51 -21.29
CA SER A 42 0.61 16.13 -22.46
C SER A 42 0.89 15.16 -23.61
N LYS A 43 1.01 13.85 -23.30
CA LYS A 43 1.23 12.77 -24.25
C LYS A 43 -0.07 12.06 -24.66
N GLY A 44 -1.22 12.45 -24.11
CA GLY A 44 -2.51 11.84 -24.42
C GLY A 44 -2.86 10.60 -23.58
N TYR A 45 -2.24 10.44 -22.41
CA TYR A 45 -2.56 9.41 -21.41
C TYR A 45 -3.42 10.03 -20.28
N ASN A 46 -4.59 10.57 -20.64
CA ASN A 46 -5.43 11.33 -19.71
C ASN A 46 -6.04 10.44 -18.62
N GLU A 47 -6.47 9.22 -18.97
CA GLU A 47 -7.09 8.30 -18.02
C GLU A 47 -6.07 7.83 -16.97
N MET A 48 -4.85 7.50 -17.41
CA MET A 48 -3.77 7.15 -16.49
C MET A 48 -3.32 8.35 -15.64
N SER A 49 -3.29 9.55 -16.22
CA SER A 49 -3.02 10.79 -15.48
C SER A 49 -4.03 11.02 -14.35
N LEU A 50 -5.32 10.78 -14.59
CA LEU A 50 -6.36 10.86 -13.56
C LEU A 50 -6.23 9.74 -12.52
N THR A 51 -5.87 8.53 -12.96
CA THR A 51 -5.67 7.39 -12.07
C THR A 51 -4.51 7.60 -11.10
N LEU A 52 -3.45 8.29 -11.53
CA LEU A 52 -2.36 8.74 -10.66
C LEU A 52 -2.77 9.83 -9.67
N LEU A 53 -3.95 10.44 -9.83
CA LEU A 53 -4.52 11.33 -8.82
C LEU A 53 -5.26 10.57 -7.70
N ASP A 54 -5.50 9.27 -7.86
CA ASP A 54 -6.08 8.43 -6.81
C ASP A 54 -5.17 8.36 -5.58
N MET A 55 -5.76 8.52 -4.40
CA MET A 55 -5.00 8.55 -3.15
C MET A 55 -4.30 7.22 -2.85
N THR A 56 -4.89 6.09 -3.25
CA THR A 56 -4.33 4.76 -2.99
C THR A 56 -3.09 4.53 -3.83
N PHE A 57 -3.15 4.85 -5.13
CA PHE A 57 -2.00 4.67 -6.02
C PHE A 57 -0.88 5.65 -5.71
N LYS A 58 -1.21 6.91 -5.37
CA LYS A 58 -0.24 7.87 -4.83
C LYS A 58 0.48 7.34 -3.60
N ALA A 59 -0.27 6.80 -2.64
CA ALA A 59 0.31 6.24 -1.42
C ALA A 59 1.25 5.08 -1.75
N LEU A 60 0.84 4.18 -2.64
CA LEU A 60 1.65 3.05 -3.11
C LEU A 60 3.00 3.50 -3.68
N LEU A 61 2.98 4.46 -4.62
CA LEU A 61 4.21 5.00 -5.23
C LEU A 61 5.07 5.74 -4.19
N SER A 62 4.44 6.50 -3.28
CA SER A 62 5.15 7.21 -2.21
C SER A 62 5.85 6.25 -1.24
N THR A 63 5.24 5.09 -0.96
CA THR A 63 5.86 4.04 -0.16
C THR A 63 7.11 3.50 -0.83
N GLN A 64 7.06 3.20 -2.13
CA GLN A 64 8.24 2.71 -2.87
C GLN A 64 9.37 3.75 -2.88
N GLN A 65 9.01 5.03 -3.04
CA GLN A 65 9.95 6.13 -2.96
C GLN A 65 10.62 6.21 -1.58
N SER A 66 9.85 6.07 -0.50
CA SER A 66 10.39 6.05 0.87
C SER A 66 11.30 4.85 1.13
N LEU A 67 11.15 3.75 0.38
CA LEU A 67 12.04 2.59 0.41
C LEU A 67 13.27 2.77 -0.50
N ASN A 68 13.47 3.96 -1.10
CA ASN A 68 14.49 4.25 -2.10
C ASN A 68 14.48 3.25 -3.27
N THR A 69 13.30 2.73 -3.61
CA THR A 69 13.12 1.78 -4.70
C THR A 69 12.66 2.54 -5.94
N THR A 70 13.41 2.41 -7.05
CA THR A 70 12.97 2.93 -8.33
C THR A 70 11.78 2.10 -8.83
N VAL A 71 10.74 2.78 -9.29
CA VAL A 71 9.53 2.17 -9.80
C VAL A 71 9.39 2.46 -11.29
N THR A 72 9.09 1.42 -12.06
CA THR A 72 8.69 1.55 -13.47
C THR A 72 7.19 1.30 -13.57
N VAL A 73 6.45 2.26 -14.11
CA VAL A 73 5.00 2.15 -14.33
C VAL A 73 4.73 2.06 -15.83
N PHE A 74 3.99 1.04 -16.23
CA PHE A 74 3.51 0.87 -17.60
C PHE A 74 2.11 1.48 -17.70
N CYS A 75 2.01 2.56 -18.47
CA CYS A 75 0.84 3.40 -18.65
C CYS A 75 0.08 2.99 -19.91
N PRO A 76 -1.06 2.29 -19.78
CA PRO A 76 -1.89 1.97 -20.93
C PRO A 76 -2.44 3.21 -21.61
N THR A 77 -2.58 3.16 -22.94
CA THR A 77 -3.22 4.23 -23.72
C THR A 77 -4.67 4.46 -23.27
N ASP A 78 -5.19 5.67 -23.46
CA ASP A 78 -6.61 5.99 -23.15
C ASP A 78 -7.58 5.03 -23.87
N LYS A 79 -7.20 4.52 -25.05
CA LYS A 79 -7.99 3.51 -25.79
C LYS A 79 -8.20 2.24 -24.96
N ALA A 80 -7.19 1.78 -24.25
CA ALA A 80 -7.22 0.55 -23.45
C ALA A 80 -8.28 0.59 -22.34
N PHE A 81 -8.51 1.77 -21.76
CA PHE A 81 -9.53 1.96 -20.70
C PHE A 81 -10.95 1.70 -21.21
N TYR A 82 -11.24 1.92 -22.50
CA TYR A 82 -12.57 1.65 -23.07
C TYR A 82 -12.84 0.17 -23.35
N TYR A 83 -11.78 -0.63 -23.55
CA TYR A 83 -11.90 -2.06 -23.87
C TYR A 83 -11.57 -2.96 -22.67
N LEU A 84 -11.50 -2.37 -21.48
CA LEU A 84 -11.19 -3.08 -20.26
C LEU A 84 -12.29 -4.11 -19.94
N ASN A 85 -12.03 -5.38 -20.26
CA ASN A 85 -12.96 -6.50 -20.04
C ASN A 85 -12.56 -7.36 -18.83
N TYR A 86 -11.71 -6.86 -17.95
CA TYR A 86 -11.19 -7.65 -16.83
C TYR A 86 -12.16 -7.62 -15.64
N PRO A 87 -12.41 -8.77 -14.99
CA PRO A 87 -13.24 -8.85 -13.78
C PRO A 87 -12.50 -8.37 -12.52
N HIS A 88 -11.23 -7.97 -12.63
CA HIS A 88 -10.38 -7.59 -11.50
C HIS A 88 -10.64 -6.15 -11.05
N ASP A 89 -10.39 -5.88 -9.77
CA ASP A 89 -10.49 -4.53 -9.24
C ASP A 89 -9.43 -3.60 -9.89
N PRO A 90 -9.74 -2.31 -10.09
CA PRO A 90 -8.82 -1.36 -10.71
C PRO A 90 -7.47 -1.25 -10.00
N PHE A 91 -7.40 -1.49 -8.68
CA PHE A 91 -6.17 -1.34 -7.91
C PHE A 91 -5.20 -2.51 -8.15
N THR A 92 -5.69 -3.75 -8.18
CA THR A 92 -4.91 -4.94 -8.58
C THR A 92 -4.29 -4.76 -9.95
N LEU A 93 -5.05 -4.19 -10.90
CA LEU A 93 -4.55 -3.93 -12.24
C LEU A 93 -3.41 -2.90 -12.25
N LEU A 94 -3.50 -1.85 -11.43
CA LEU A 94 -2.43 -0.85 -11.29
C LEU A 94 -1.18 -1.42 -10.62
N GLN A 95 -1.35 -2.26 -9.60
CA GLN A 95 -0.24 -2.99 -9.00
C GLN A 95 0.46 -3.88 -10.03
N TYR A 96 -0.32 -4.57 -10.86
CA TYR A 96 0.24 -5.41 -11.91
C TYR A 96 0.89 -4.60 -13.03
N GLN A 97 0.44 -3.37 -13.31
CA GLN A 97 1.08 -2.46 -14.27
C GLN A 97 2.39 -1.82 -13.76
N THR A 98 2.77 -2.09 -12.50
CA THR A 98 3.87 -1.41 -11.85
C THR A 98 4.95 -2.40 -11.41
N ALA A 99 6.20 -2.17 -11.83
CA ALA A 99 7.36 -2.95 -11.44
C ALA A 99 8.22 -2.19 -10.42
N PRO A 100 8.49 -2.74 -9.23
CA PRO A 100 9.37 -2.13 -8.21
C PRO A 100 10.85 -2.32 -8.56
N SER A 101 11.24 -1.98 -9.78
CA SER A 101 12.61 -2.08 -10.26
C SER A 101 12.92 -0.99 -11.27
N ASN A 102 14.19 -0.59 -11.35
CA ASN A 102 14.68 0.29 -12.41
C ASN A 102 14.80 -0.50 -13.72
N LEU A 103 13.81 -0.35 -14.59
CA LEU A 103 13.77 -0.97 -15.91
C LEU A 103 14.00 0.11 -16.95
N ASP A 104 15.22 0.63 -17.05
CA ASP A 104 15.53 1.58 -18.09
C ASP A 104 15.36 0.98 -19.50
N LYS A 105 15.31 1.86 -20.50
CA LYS A 105 15.11 1.48 -21.88
C LYS A 105 16.15 0.47 -22.37
N GLU A 106 17.41 0.63 -21.99
CA GLU A 106 18.48 -0.28 -22.39
C GLU A 106 18.27 -1.68 -21.81
N THR A 107 17.89 -1.76 -20.53
CA THR A 107 17.59 -3.01 -19.85
C THR A 107 16.43 -3.75 -20.51
N LEU A 108 15.33 -3.04 -20.77
CA LEU A 108 14.15 -3.60 -21.45
C LEU A 108 14.44 -4.04 -22.89
N GLN A 109 15.30 -3.33 -23.61
CA GLN A 109 15.56 -3.61 -25.02
C GLN A 109 16.63 -4.70 -25.25
N ASN A 110 17.68 -4.72 -24.42
CA ASN A 110 18.91 -5.45 -24.69
C ASN A 110 19.27 -6.47 -23.62
N SER A 111 18.97 -6.19 -22.35
CA SER A 111 19.41 -7.03 -21.23
C SER A 111 18.41 -8.13 -20.88
N LEU A 112 17.12 -7.92 -21.14
CA LEU A 112 16.07 -8.89 -20.85
C LEU A 112 15.72 -9.71 -22.11
N PRO A 113 16.17 -10.99 -22.20
CA PRO A 113 15.76 -11.85 -23.30
C PRO A 113 14.28 -12.24 -23.22
N TYR A 114 13.76 -12.77 -24.33
CA TYR A 114 12.44 -13.39 -24.39
C TYR A 114 12.23 -14.39 -23.24
N GLY A 115 11.07 -14.32 -22.58
CA GLY A 115 10.71 -15.16 -21.45
C GLY A 115 11.26 -14.69 -20.10
N SER A 116 11.99 -13.58 -20.05
CA SER A 116 12.45 -13.00 -18.78
C SER A 116 11.27 -12.57 -17.92
N LYS A 117 11.43 -12.75 -16.60
CA LYS A 117 10.44 -12.34 -15.61
C LYS A 117 10.74 -10.92 -15.12
N ILE A 118 9.69 -10.15 -14.93
CA ILE A 118 9.71 -8.82 -14.32
C ILE A 118 8.73 -8.87 -13.15
N ASP A 119 9.23 -8.72 -11.94
CA ASP A 119 8.37 -8.69 -10.76
C ASP A 119 7.49 -7.43 -10.76
N THR A 120 6.29 -7.55 -10.20
CA THR A 120 5.33 -6.45 -10.10
C THR A 120 4.98 -6.14 -8.66
N LEU A 121 4.28 -5.03 -8.41
CA LEU A 121 3.69 -4.74 -7.10
C LEU A 121 2.53 -5.68 -6.77
N LEU A 122 2.03 -6.46 -7.74
CA LEU A 122 1.11 -7.56 -7.48
C LEU A 122 1.93 -8.83 -7.19
N HIS A 123 2.16 -9.10 -5.91
CA HIS A 123 2.98 -10.22 -5.47
C HIS A 123 2.56 -11.56 -6.08
N GLY A 124 3.55 -12.36 -6.48
CA GLY A 124 3.34 -13.67 -7.10
C GLY A 124 2.91 -13.63 -8.56
N HIS A 125 2.73 -12.43 -9.15
CA HIS A 125 2.31 -12.26 -10.53
C HIS A 125 3.37 -11.48 -11.32
N PRO A 126 4.43 -12.16 -11.81
CA PRO A 126 5.44 -11.50 -12.63
C PRO A 126 4.92 -11.27 -14.05
N GLN A 127 5.30 -10.13 -14.64
CA GLN A 127 5.19 -9.92 -16.08
C GLN A 127 6.28 -10.71 -16.82
N VAL A 128 6.03 -11.03 -18.09
CA VAL A 128 6.95 -11.80 -18.93
C VAL A 128 7.32 -10.98 -20.16
N VAL A 129 8.62 -10.85 -20.43
CA VAL A 129 9.10 -10.23 -21.67
C VAL A 129 8.76 -11.13 -22.85
N THR A 130 8.01 -10.60 -23.81
CA THR A 130 7.52 -11.34 -24.98
C THR A 130 8.12 -10.89 -26.30
N LYS A 131 9.03 -9.91 -26.29
CA LYS A 131 9.79 -9.48 -27.46
C LYS A 131 10.57 -10.65 -28.05
N LEU A 132 10.40 -10.94 -29.34
CA LEU A 132 11.17 -11.98 -30.00
C LEU A 132 12.56 -11.48 -30.42
N PRO A 133 13.56 -12.36 -30.53
CA PRO A 133 14.86 -12.00 -31.09
C PRO A 133 14.70 -11.44 -32.52
N GLY A 134 15.14 -10.20 -32.72
CA GLY A 134 15.03 -9.52 -34.01
C GLY A 134 13.83 -8.58 -34.15
N ASP A 135 12.91 -8.56 -33.19
CA ASP A 135 11.82 -7.59 -33.17
C ASP A 135 12.35 -6.18 -32.89
N THR A 136 11.83 -5.21 -33.64
CA THR A 136 12.13 -3.78 -33.44
C THR A 136 11.45 -3.22 -32.20
N ASN A 137 10.31 -3.80 -31.82
CA ASN A 137 9.47 -3.31 -30.74
C ASN A 137 9.66 -4.20 -29.50
N THR A 138 9.63 -3.59 -28.32
CA THR A 138 9.66 -4.35 -27.06
C THR A 138 8.25 -4.63 -26.62
N SER A 139 7.96 -5.88 -26.26
CA SER A 139 6.67 -6.30 -25.74
C SER A 139 6.82 -7.05 -24.43
N ILE A 140 5.85 -6.83 -23.54
CA ILE A 140 5.70 -7.47 -22.24
C ILE A 140 4.28 -8.01 -22.19
N ASN A 141 4.11 -9.27 -21.78
CA ASN A 141 2.82 -9.96 -21.77
C ASN A 141 2.05 -9.87 -23.11
N GLY A 142 2.77 -9.81 -24.23
CA GLY A 142 2.18 -9.67 -25.56
C GLY A 142 1.68 -8.26 -25.90
N VAL A 143 1.89 -7.27 -25.03
CA VAL A 143 1.54 -5.87 -25.23
C VAL A 143 2.81 -5.08 -25.53
N ASN A 144 2.77 -4.20 -26.54
CA ASN A 144 3.96 -3.43 -26.91
C ASN A 144 4.13 -2.19 -26.05
N ILE A 145 5.39 -1.82 -25.81
CA ILE A 145 5.78 -0.50 -25.34
C ILE A 145 5.80 0.43 -26.56
N VAL A 146 4.92 1.42 -26.56
CA VAL A 146 4.74 2.36 -27.67
C VAL A 146 5.43 3.70 -27.44
N ASP A 147 5.48 4.17 -26.20
CA ASP A 147 6.14 5.40 -25.84
C ASP A 147 7.19 5.16 -24.77
N TRP A 148 8.43 5.56 -25.08
CA TRP A 148 9.55 5.46 -24.17
C TRP A 148 9.73 6.76 -23.39
N ASP A 149 10.04 6.63 -22.09
CA ASP A 149 10.45 7.71 -21.21
C ASP A 149 9.46 8.90 -21.21
N ILE A 150 8.16 8.61 -21.01
CA ILE A 150 7.13 9.63 -20.84
C ILE A 150 7.50 10.56 -19.68
N TYR A 151 8.07 9.98 -18.62
CA TYR A 151 8.64 10.67 -17.47
C TYR A 151 9.75 9.81 -16.87
N HIS A 152 10.82 10.46 -16.38
CA HIS A 152 11.94 9.81 -15.72
C HIS A 152 12.61 10.82 -14.78
N ASP A 153 12.58 10.58 -13.46
CA ASP A 153 13.26 11.42 -12.46
C ASP A 153 14.29 10.66 -11.60
N GLY A 154 14.53 9.38 -11.92
CA GLY A 154 15.45 8.47 -11.22
C GLY A 154 14.77 7.61 -10.16
N GLN A 155 13.59 8.01 -9.70
CA GLN A 155 12.76 7.24 -8.75
C GLN A 155 11.52 6.66 -9.42
N VAL A 156 10.94 7.37 -10.39
CA VAL A 156 9.79 6.93 -11.18
C VAL A 156 10.12 7.01 -12.67
N ILE A 157 9.85 5.92 -13.36
CA ILE A 157 9.98 5.80 -14.81
C ILE A 157 8.61 5.45 -15.38
N LEU A 158 8.15 6.19 -16.40
CA LEU A 158 6.86 5.95 -17.04
C LEU A 158 7.05 5.56 -18.50
N TYR A 159 6.47 4.42 -18.88
CA TYR A 159 6.41 3.95 -20.26
C TYR A 159 4.98 3.83 -20.73
N GLY A 160 4.70 4.20 -21.98
CA GLY A 160 3.40 4.02 -22.60
C GLY A 160 3.28 2.64 -23.21
N VAL A 161 2.17 1.95 -22.96
CA VAL A 161 1.86 0.63 -23.52
C VAL A 161 0.52 0.60 -24.25
N ASP A 162 0.41 -0.25 -25.26
CA ASP A 162 -0.78 -0.33 -26.13
C ASP A 162 -2.07 -0.63 -25.33
N ASP A 163 -2.00 -1.54 -24.37
CA ASP A 163 -3.13 -2.11 -23.64
C ASP A 163 -2.76 -2.42 -22.18
N PHE A 164 -3.74 -2.83 -21.37
CA PHE A 164 -3.49 -3.36 -20.05
C PHE A 164 -2.83 -4.73 -20.09
N PHE A 165 -1.86 -4.97 -19.20
CA PHE A 165 -1.36 -6.32 -18.99
C PHE A 165 -2.42 -7.17 -18.29
N ASP A 166 -2.66 -8.37 -18.82
CA ASP A 166 -3.55 -9.36 -18.22
C ASP A 166 -2.82 -10.16 -17.11
N PRO A 167 -3.28 -10.12 -15.84
CA PRO A 167 -2.73 -10.98 -14.79
C PRO A 167 -2.81 -12.47 -15.12
N ALA A 168 -3.81 -12.90 -15.90
CA ALA A 168 -3.96 -14.28 -16.34
C ALA A 168 -2.96 -14.66 -17.45
N PHE A 169 -2.30 -13.70 -18.11
CA PHE A 169 -1.39 -13.97 -19.22
C PHE A 169 -0.30 -14.95 -18.83
N GLN A 170 0.33 -14.70 -17.68
CA GLN A 170 1.44 -15.51 -17.21
C GLN A 170 0.95 -16.90 -16.78
N ILE A 171 -0.16 -17.00 -16.04
CA ILE A 171 -0.75 -18.29 -15.63
C ILE A 171 -1.10 -19.14 -16.86
N LEU A 172 -1.67 -18.54 -17.90
CA LEU A 172 -2.16 -19.26 -19.08
C LEU A 172 -1.06 -19.63 -20.07
N LYS A 173 -0.06 -18.77 -20.28
CA LYS A 173 0.96 -18.95 -21.33
C LYS A 173 2.35 -19.28 -20.80
N TYR A 174 2.64 -18.94 -19.55
CA TYR A 174 3.95 -19.12 -18.91
C TYR A 174 3.78 -19.66 -17.47
N PRO A 175 3.12 -20.82 -17.26
CA PRO A 175 2.85 -21.34 -15.91
C PRO A 175 4.12 -21.69 -15.12
N TRP A 176 5.24 -21.96 -15.79
CA TRP A 176 6.55 -22.13 -15.13
C TRP A 176 7.11 -20.82 -14.54
N CYS A 177 6.47 -19.69 -14.86
CA CYS A 177 6.80 -18.42 -14.23
C CYS A 177 6.23 -18.29 -12.82
N ASP A 178 5.17 -19.06 -12.49
CA ASP A 178 4.65 -19.20 -11.13
C ASP A 178 5.77 -19.78 -10.27
N GLY A 179 6.25 -18.98 -9.33
CA GLY A 179 7.21 -19.46 -8.34
C GLY A 179 6.55 -20.51 -7.47
N VAL A 180 6.57 -21.79 -7.88
CA VAL A 180 6.60 -22.91 -6.92
C VAL A 180 8.02 -22.94 -6.33
N GLY A 181 8.40 -21.83 -5.70
CA GLY A 181 9.43 -21.81 -4.69
C GLY A 181 8.73 -22.18 -3.39
N VAL A 182 9.23 -23.23 -2.73
CA VAL A 182 8.93 -23.47 -1.32
C VAL A 182 9.37 -22.20 -0.57
N THR A 183 8.44 -21.30 -0.30
CA THR A 183 8.68 -20.16 0.56
C THR A 183 8.72 -20.70 1.98
N ASN A 184 9.90 -20.72 2.58
CA ASN A 184 9.99 -20.81 4.02
C ASN A 184 9.34 -19.55 4.58
N ASN A 185 8.16 -19.72 5.15
CA ASN A 185 7.34 -18.72 5.82
C ASN A 185 8.15 -17.95 6.87
N GLN A 186 8.74 -16.82 6.47
CA GLN A 186 9.43 -15.92 7.38
C GLN A 186 8.86 -14.49 7.32
N GLU A 187 8.44 -13.99 6.15
CA GLU A 187 7.85 -12.63 6.05
C GLU A 187 6.37 -12.56 6.47
N ASP A 188 5.62 -13.66 6.35
CA ASP A 188 4.19 -13.70 6.75
C ASP A 188 4.01 -13.71 8.28
N LYS A 189 5.06 -14.09 9.02
CA LYS A 189 4.99 -14.19 10.50
C LYS A 189 5.16 -12.86 11.21
N ASP A 190 5.83 -11.88 10.59
CA ASP A 190 6.10 -10.58 11.23
C ASP A 190 4.85 -9.69 11.17
N LEU A 191 4.09 -9.73 10.07
CA LEU A 191 2.82 -9.01 9.94
C LEU A 191 1.71 -9.60 10.81
N GLU A 192 1.62 -10.94 10.89
CA GLU A 192 0.69 -11.60 11.82
C GLU A 192 1.05 -11.32 13.28
N SER A 193 2.35 -11.27 13.63
CA SER A 193 2.80 -10.98 14.99
C SER A 193 2.44 -9.56 15.45
N GLU A 194 2.61 -8.55 14.59
CA GLU A 194 2.25 -7.17 14.88
C GLU A 194 0.72 -7.01 15.06
N ALA A 195 -0.08 -7.64 14.19
CA ALA A 195 -1.53 -7.61 14.31
C ALA A 195 -2.02 -8.29 15.61
N VAL A 196 -1.42 -9.43 15.98
CA VAL A 196 -1.74 -10.14 17.22
C VAL A 196 -1.38 -9.29 18.44
N TYR A 197 -0.22 -8.64 18.44
CA TYR A 197 0.19 -7.77 19.54
C TYR A 197 -0.74 -6.57 19.73
N LEU A 198 -1.18 -5.94 18.63
CA LEU A 198 -2.16 -4.85 18.67
C LEU A 198 -3.51 -5.31 19.24
N ILE A 199 -3.99 -6.49 18.85
CA ILE A 199 -5.24 -7.05 19.37
C ILE A 199 -5.14 -7.32 20.87
N PHE A 200 -4.05 -7.95 21.33
CA PHE A 200 -3.82 -8.20 22.77
C PHE A 200 -3.71 -6.89 23.57
N SER A 201 -3.04 -5.88 23.02
CA SER A 201 -2.91 -4.56 23.63
C SER A 201 -4.27 -3.89 23.81
N VAL A 202 -5.09 -3.84 22.75
CA VAL A 202 -6.44 -3.26 22.79
C VAL A 202 -7.35 -4.02 23.76
N TYR A 203 -7.31 -5.36 23.72
CA TYR A 203 -8.08 -6.19 24.64
C TYR A 203 -7.70 -5.93 26.10
N SER A 204 -6.40 -5.85 26.41
CA SER A 204 -5.93 -5.55 27.77
C SER A 204 -6.39 -4.17 28.26
N ALA A 205 -6.36 -3.17 27.39
CA ALA A 205 -6.83 -1.81 27.70
C ALA A 205 -8.34 -1.77 27.99
N LEU A 206 -9.14 -2.50 27.21
CA LEU A 206 -10.58 -2.63 27.45
C LEU A 206 -10.88 -3.32 28.78
N VAL A 207 -10.15 -4.40 29.11
CA VAL A 207 -10.30 -5.09 30.39
C VAL A 207 -10.00 -4.14 31.56
N VAL A 208 -8.87 -3.43 31.52
CA VAL A 208 -8.52 -2.45 32.57
C VAL A 208 -9.57 -1.34 32.69
N LEU A 209 -10.09 -0.85 31.57
CA LEU A 209 -11.14 0.18 31.55
C LEU A 209 -12.44 -0.34 32.18
N THR A 210 -12.86 -1.57 31.87
CA THR A 210 -14.05 -2.17 32.49
C THR A 210 -13.91 -2.34 34.00
N PHE A 211 -12.78 -2.85 34.49
CA PHE A 211 -12.52 -2.96 35.93
C PHE A 211 -12.48 -1.59 36.61
N GLY A 212 -11.89 -0.58 35.96
CA GLY A 212 -11.88 0.80 36.44
C GLY A 212 -13.29 1.39 36.56
N LEU A 213 -14.16 1.15 35.57
CA LEU A 213 -15.55 1.60 35.61
C LEU A 213 -16.37 0.87 36.68
N VAL A 214 -16.20 -0.45 36.83
CA VAL A 214 -16.87 -1.21 37.89
C VAL A 214 -16.45 -0.73 39.27
N TYR A 215 -15.16 -0.46 39.47
CA TYR A 215 -14.65 0.08 40.72
C TYR A 215 -15.20 1.49 41.00
N LEU A 216 -15.25 2.36 39.99
CA LEU A 216 -15.86 3.69 40.13
C LEU A 216 -17.35 3.61 40.47
N LEU A 217 -18.09 2.71 39.82
CA LEU A 217 -19.49 2.46 40.16
C LEU A 217 -19.63 1.93 41.58
N TYR A 218 -18.77 1.01 42.01
CA TYR A 218 -18.77 0.49 43.38
C TYR A 218 -18.56 1.61 44.39
N VAL A 219 -17.53 2.45 44.21
CA VAL A 219 -17.26 3.59 45.09
C VAL A 219 -18.43 4.58 45.08
N TYR A 220 -19.03 4.85 43.92
CA TYR A 220 -20.21 5.71 43.81
C TYR A 220 -21.42 5.12 44.55
N TYR A 221 -21.67 3.82 44.42
CA TYR A 221 -22.76 3.14 45.13
C TYR A 221 -22.54 3.09 46.64
N ASP A 222 -21.30 2.91 47.10
CA ASP A 222 -20.94 2.92 48.52
C ASP A 222 -21.16 4.31 49.12
N GLU A 223 -20.74 5.36 48.40
CA GLU A 223 -20.95 6.75 48.82
C GLU A 223 -22.44 7.14 48.84
N CYS A 224 -23.25 6.68 47.87
CA CYS A 224 -24.71 6.86 47.90
C CYS A 224 -25.40 6.02 49.00
N ARG A 225 -24.82 4.88 49.41
CA ARG A 225 -25.37 4.05 50.49
C ARG A 225 -25.21 4.74 51.84
N GLU A 226 -24.06 5.33 52.12
CA GLU A 226 -23.84 6.09 53.35
C GLU A 226 -24.81 7.28 53.49
N ASP A 227 -25.18 7.93 52.38
CA ASP A 227 -26.20 8.99 52.38
C ASP A 227 -27.65 8.49 52.66
N THR A 228 -27.92 7.20 52.50
CA THR A 228 -29.27 6.63 52.66
C THR A 228 -29.53 6.12 54.08
N ASP A 229 -28.50 5.67 54.81
CA ASP A 229 -28.63 5.21 56.20
C ASP A 229 -28.90 6.38 57.18
N ASP A 230 -28.61 7.62 56.79
CA ASP A 230 -28.90 8.83 57.59
C ASP A 230 -30.38 9.27 57.52
N TYR A 231 -31.20 8.63 56.67
CA TYR A 231 -32.64 8.93 56.52
C TYR A 231 -33.58 7.89 57.17
N ILE A 232 -33.07 6.78 57.69
CA ILE A 232 -33.90 5.70 58.29
C ILE A 232 -34.00 5.81 59.83
N GLU A 233 -33.34 6.78 60.47
CA GLU A 233 -33.41 6.99 61.93
C GLU A 233 -34.48 8.03 62.39
N TYR A 234 -35.57 8.20 61.63
CA TYR A 234 -36.73 9.00 62.06
C TYR A 234 -38.07 8.41 61.60
N VAL A 235 -38.43 7.20 62.10
CA VAL A 235 -39.83 6.76 62.28
C VAL A 235 -39.95 5.98 63.58
#